data_AF-A0A267EHA2-F1
#
_entry.id   AF-A0A267EHA2-F1
#
_cell.length_a   1.000
_cell.length_b   1.000
_cell.length_c   1.000
_cell.angle_alpha   90.00
_cell.angle_beta   90.00
_cell.angle_gamma   90.00
#
_symmetry.space_group_name_H-M   'P 1'
#
loop_
_entity.id
_entity.type
_entity.pdbx_description
1 polymer ?
#
loop_
_entity_poly.entity_id
_entity_poly.type
_entity_poly.pdbx_seq_one_letter_code
_entity_poly.pdbx_strand_id
1 'polypeptide(L)'
;MAGSLHFEFSKFNRCVSQLRKIYKETKTAFDEVSIQNTGKDESISSLLSDKPKEFVAELSDADSQQLHNLLNQPVAMVVLGQTRYAKAVLVNEILRQDLLPVATDSDSVYNGWRMIRFRFAAKPAVSLSLPDDNYDLMEDLSAYQQPWDTIPEQDLILQAEERTDLANRAAVMEVALNHPLLRDGAILVVSPCKELCNVAEVFSQCTRGAQPILVYAIELDHLTSSDLSELQQHRQLAPNLPLFFIRVPQPAAYANYRQQRRQFACPPPVPPSAAAAAASGTGDLLQQPQAAPRLFADLCELGFLSMMPGGGSRGGHPAGSAASSSASPADAACQPLVSELVENFEANFCRILIYVRRALQQILVQAATLLNDNHCAVLNNFILLAFDLARDVL
;
A
#
# COMPACT_ATOMS: atom_id res chain seq x y z
N MET A 1 -3.34 -17.39 -14.13
CA MET A 1 -4.12 -16.19 -14.49
C MET A 1 -3.31 -14.95 -14.13
N ALA A 2 -2.71 -14.27 -15.11
CA ALA A 2 -2.00 -13.03 -14.87
C ALA A 2 -3.04 -11.90 -14.70
N GLY A 3 -3.38 -11.57 -13.45
CA GLY A 3 -4.24 -10.43 -13.15
C GLY A 3 -3.53 -9.11 -13.44
N SER A 4 -4.29 -8.07 -13.78
CA SER A 4 -3.81 -6.68 -13.76
C SER A 4 -4.12 -6.06 -12.39
N LEU A 5 -3.43 -4.96 -12.02
CA LEU A 5 -3.68 -4.30 -10.72
C LEU A 5 -5.15 -3.93 -10.55
N HIS A 6 -5.78 -3.37 -11.58
CA HIS A 6 -7.21 -3.08 -11.60
C HIS A 6 -8.06 -4.29 -11.19
N PHE A 7 -7.82 -5.47 -11.76
CA PHE A 7 -8.58 -6.67 -11.44
C PHE A 7 -8.47 -7.06 -9.95
N GLU A 8 -7.30 -6.88 -9.34
CA GLU A 8 -7.11 -7.14 -7.91
C GLU A 8 -7.89 -6.15 -7.04
N PHE A 9 -7.89 -4.86 -7.38
CA PHE A 9 -8.71 -3.86 -6.71
C PHE A 9 -10.22 -4.11 -6.88
N SER A 10 -10.69 -4.44 -8.09
CA SER A 10 -12.10 -4.80 -8.32
C SER A 10 -12.52 -6.01 -7.48
N LYS A 11 -11.66 -7.04 -7.43
CA LYS A 11 -11.90 -8.24 -6.62
C LYS A 11 -11.94 -7.91 -5.13
N PHE A 12 -10.98 -7.12 -4.64
CA PHE A 12 -10.94 -6.65 -3.26
C PHE A 12 -12.23 -5.92 -2.89
N ASN A 13 -12.65 -4.94 -3.70
CA ASN A 13 -13.85 -4.16 -3.43
C ASN A 13 -15.14 -4.99 -3.43
N ARG A 14 -15.21 -6.03 -4.26
CA ARG A 14 -16.32 -6.99 -4.22
C ARG A 14 -16.38 -7.74 -2.88
N CYS A 15 -15.24 -8.19 -2.38
CA CYS A 15 -15.15 -8.84 -1.07
C CYS A 15 -15.48 -7.85 0.07
N VAL A 16 -14.94 -6.63 0.04
CA VAL A 16 -15.27 -5.58 1.02
C VAL A 16 -16.77 -5.26 1.02
N SER A 17 -17.42 -5.24 -0.16
CA SER A 17 -18.87 -5.01 -0.25
C SER A 17 -19.68 -6.13 0.41
N GLN A 18 -19.23 -7.38 0.29
CA GLN A 18 -19.83 -8.52 0.99
C GLN A 18 -19.61 -8.41 2.50
N LEU A 19 -18.39 -8.12 2.95
CA LEU A 19 -18.09 -7.94 4.37
C LEU A 19 -18.89 -6.78 4.99
N ARG A 20 -19.06 -5.66 4.28
CA ARG A 20 -19.93 -4.55 4.71
C ARG A 20 -21.37 -4.99 4.91
N LYS A 21 -21.90 -5.84 4.03
CA LYS A 21 -23.25 -6.41 4.18
C LYS A 21 -23.35 -7.28 5.44
N ILE A 22 -22.40 -8.20 5.62
CA ILE A 22 -22.37 -9.08 6.81
C ILE A 22 -22.23 -8.26 8.09
N TYR A 23 -21.37 -7.24 8.10
CA TYR A 23 -21.20 -6.37 9.27
C TYR A 23 -22.49 -5.60 9.59
N LYS A 24 -23.21 -5.08 8.59
CA LYS A 24 -24.50 -4.42 8.79
C LYS A 24 -25.56 -5.38 9.35
N GLU A 25 -25.63 -6.59 8.81
CA GLU A 25 -26.53 -7.64 9.31
C GLU A 25 -26.19 -8.04 10.74
N THR A 26 -24.90 -8.16 11.06
CA THR A 26 -24.41 -8.42 12.43
C THR A 26 -24.88 -7.35 13.40
N LYS A 27 -24.68 -6.07 13.06
CA LYS A 27 -25.11 -4.95 13.90
C LYS A 27 -26.62 -4.96 14.12
N THR A 28 -27.40 -5.22 13.06
CA THR A 28 -28.86 -5.31 13.15
C THR A 28 -29.29 -6.44 14.08
N ALA A 29 -28.68 -7.62 13.97
CA ALA A 29 -28.99 -8.77 14.84
C ALA A 29 -28.63 -8.48 16.30
N PHE A 30 -27.54 -7.77 16.55
CA PHE A 30 -27.10 -7.37 17.89
C PHE A 30 -28.06 -6.37 18.53
N ASP A 31 -28.52 -5.39 17.74
CA ASP A 31 -29.55 -4.42 18.17
C ASP A 31 -30.87 -5.14 18.50
N GLU A 32 -31.30 -6.11 17.68
CA GLU A 32 -32.53 -6.90 17.91
C GLU A 32 -32.46 -7.71 19.21
N VAL A 33 -31.33 -8.35 19.50
CA VAL A 33 -31.12 -9.11 20.74
C VAL A 33 -31.18 -8.20 21.97
N SER A 34 -30.56 -7.02 21.87
CA SER A 34 -30.50 -6.05 22.98
C SER A 34 -31.89 -5.46 23.28
N ILE A 35 -32.70 -5.19 22.25
CA ILE A 35 -34.09 -4.73 22.40
C ILE A 35 -34.99 -5.82 23.01
N GLN A 36 -34.82 -7.08 22.61
CA GLN A 36 -35.65 -8.18 23.14
C GLN A 36 -35.42 -8.46 24.63
N ASN A 37 -34.20 -8.21 25.13
CA ASN A 37 -33.87 -8.38 26.55
C ASN A 37 -34.39 -7.24 27.44
N THR A 38 -34.45 -6.01 26.93
CA THR A 38 -34.95 -4.85 27.68
C THR A 38 -36.49 -4.77 27.73
N GLY A 39 -37.18 -5.40 26.79
CA GLY A 39 -38.63 -5.23 26.60
C GLY A 39 -39.56 -6.25 27.26
N LYS A 40 -39.08 -7.29 27.96
CA LYS A 40 -39.95 -8.42 28.40
C LYS A 40 -40.17 -8.60 29.90
N ASP A 41 -39.43 -7.94 30.80
CA ASP A 41 -39.44 -8.33 32.21
C ASP A 41 -39.74 -7.23 33.24
N GLU A 42 -40.43 -6.13 32.90
CA GLU A 42 -40.87 -5.18 33.95
C GLU A 42 -41.80 -5.82 35.00
N SER A 43 -42.47 -6.94 34.69
CA SER A 43 -43.36 -7.62 35.65
C SER A 43 -42.68 -8.72 36.50
N ILE A 44 -41.46 -9.14 36.19
CA ILE A 44 -40.72 -10.19 36.92
C ILE A 44 -39.47 -9.63 37.62
N SER A 45 -38.92 -8.51 37.12
CA SER A 45 -37.75 -7.80 37.68
C SER A 45 -37.94 -7.29 39.10
N SER A 46 -39.17 -7.13 39.58
CA SER A 46 -39.45 -6.64 40.93
C SER A 46 -39.38 -7.71 42.03
N LEU A 47 -39.17 -8.99 41.68
CA LEU A 47 -39.20 -10.12 42.63
C LEU A 47 -37.83 -10.76 42.91
N LEU A 48 -36.78 -10.40 42.15
CA LEU A 48 -35.42 -10.89 42.35
C LEU A 48 -34.51 -9.68 42.66
N SER A 49 -33.97 -9.62 43.88
CA SER A 49 -33.13 -8.50 44.34
C SER A 49 -31.73 -8.48 43.74
N ASP A 50 -31.36 -9.49 42.96
CA ASP A 50 -30.13 -9.52 42.18
C ASP A 50 -30.47 -9.12 40.75
N LYS A 51 -29.83 -8.04 40.28
CA LYS A 51 -30.00 -7.52 38.92
C LYS A 51 -29.95 -8.67 37.91
N PRO A 52 -30.95 -8.84 37.03
CA PRO A 52 -30.84 -9.82 35.97
C PRO A 52 -29.56 -9.50 35.17
N LYS A 53 -28.71 -10.51 34.96
CA LYS A 53 -27.54 -10.40 34.08
C LYS A 53 -28.07 -10.14 32.66
N GLU A 54 -28.27 -8.88 32.31
CA GLU A 54 -28.71 -8.50 30.97
C GLU A 54 -27.63 -8.91 29.96
N PHE A 55 -28.03 -9.71 28.97
CA PHE A 55 -27.16 -10.03 27.86
C PHE A 55 -27.20 -8.92 26.83
N VAL A 56 -26.06 -8.25 26.67
CA VAL A 56 -25.86 -7.20 25.68
C VAL A 56 -24.92 -7.75 24.61
N ALA A 57 -25.44 -7.91 23.41
CA ALA A 57 -24.66 -8.30 22.25
C ALA A 57 -24.08 -7.02 21.61
N GLU A 58 -22.92 -6.57 22.07
CA GLU A 58 -22.25 -5.39 21.52
C GLU A 58 -20.82 -5.71 21.11
N LEU A 59 -20.37 -5.10 20.00
CA LEU A 59 -18.97 -5.08 19.64
C LEU A 59 -18.27 -4.04 20.52
N SER A 60 -17.00 -4.30 20.88
CA SER A 60 -16.16 -3.27 21.47
C SER A 60 -16.08 -2.04 20.55
N ASP A 61 -16.10 -0.83 21.13
CA ASP A 61 -15.94 0.42 20.38
C ASP A 61 -14.67 0.43 19.52
N ALA A 62 -13.59 -0.13 20.05
CA ALA A 62 -12.32 -0.26 19.35
C ALA A 62 -12.43 -1.15 18.10
N ASP A 63 -13.08 -2.30 18.23
CA ASP A 63 -13.27 -3.26 17.13
C ASP A 63 -14.23 -2.68 16.08
N SER A 64 -15.29 -2.01 16.51
CA SER A 64 -16.23 -1.32 15.62
C SER A 64 -15.54 -0.23 14.81
N GLN A 65 -14.69 0.59 15.45
CA GLN A 65 -13.94 1.63 14.76
C GLN A 65 -12.90 1.03 13.80
N GLN A 66 -12.18 -0.01 14.21
CA GLN A 66 -11.23 -0.70 13.35
C GLN A 66 -11.91 -1.32 12.13
N LEU A 67 -13.03 -2.02 12.33
CA LEU A 67 -13.79 -2.64 11.25
C LEU A 67 -14.38 -1.60 10.29
N HIS A 68 -14.88 -0.49 10.84
CA HIS A 68 -15.32 0.65 10.04
C HIS A 68 -14.19 1.18 9.15
N ASN A 69 -12.98 1.36 9.70
CA ASN A 69 -11.83 1.83 8.95
C ASN A 69 -11.43 0.85 7.83
N LEU A 70 -11.32 -0.45 8.14
CA LEU A 70 -10.95 -1.48 7.17
C LEU A 70 -11.94 -1.61 6.00
N LEU A 71 -13.23 -1.38 6.26
CA LEU A 71 -14.30 -1.61 5.28
C LEU A 71 -14.68 -0.36 4.48
N ASN A 72 -14.51 0.83 5.04
CA ASN A 72 -15.00 2.07 4.43
C ASN A 72 -13.91 3.00 3.92
N GLN A 73 -12.66 2.84 4.35
CA GLN A 73 -11.57 3.64 3.81
C GLN A 73 -11.11 3.08 2.45
N PRO A 74 -10.89 3.93 1.43
CA PRO A 74 -10.29 3.52 0.17
C PRO A 74 -8.86 3.03 0.38
N VAL A 75 -8.37 2.21 -0.55
CA VAL A 75 -6.97 1.79 -0.55
C VAL A 75 -6.16 2.79 -1.36
N ALA A 76 -5.09 3.33 -0.77
CA ALA A 76 -4.17 4.24 -1.41
C ALA A 76 -2.83 3.54 -1.69
N MET A 77 -2.41 3.49 -2.94
CA MET A 77 -1.03 3.14 -3.28
C MET A 77 -0.18 4.40 -3.11
N VAL A 78 0.74 4.39 -2.15
CA VAL A 78 1.58 5.54 -1.82
C VAL A 78 2.98 5.32 -2.38
N VAL A 79 3.36 6.14 -3.34
CA VAL A 79 4.66 6.15 -4.00
C VAL A 79 5.59 7.14 -3.30
N LEU A 80 6.53 6.60 -2.54
CA LEU A 80 7.68 7.27 -1.99
C LEU A 80 8.88 7.08 -2.93
N GLY A 81 9.98 7.80 -2.72
CA GLY A 81 11.21 7.53 -3.46
C GLY A 81 12.32 8.56 -3.24
N GLN A 82 13.50 8.23 -3.75
CA GLN A 82 14.70 9.07 -3.65
C GLN A 82 14.55 10.36 -4.46
N THR A 83 14.13 10.26 -5.72
CA THR A 83 14.16 11.35 -6.67
C THR A 83 12.80 11.54 -7.35
N ARG A 84 12.61 12.71 -7.97
CA ARG A 84 11.44 12.99 -8.84
C ARG A 84 11.36 11.98 -9.98
N TYR A 85 12.50 11.73 -10.62
CA TYR A 85 12.64 10.75 -11.69
C TYR A 85 12.16 9.36 -11.26
N ALA A 86 12.64 8.83 -10.13
CA ALA A 86 12.26 7.50 -9.67
C ALA A 86 10.74 7.37 -9.46
N LYS A 87 10.13 8.37 -8.83
CA LYS A 87 8.68 8.44 -8.62
C LYS A 87 7.92 8.53 -9.94
N ALA A 88 8.38 9.36 -10.88
CA ALA A 88 7.78 9.55 -12.20
C ALA A 88 7.74 8.26 -13.02
N VAL A 89 8.88 7.58 -13.14
CA VAL A 89 9.03 6.30 -13.83
C VAL A 89 8.05 5.29 -13.25
N LEU A 90 8.06 5.12 -11.93
CA LEU A 90 7.22 4.15 -11.26
C LEU A 90 5.72 4.41 -11.50
N VAL A 91 5.27 5.67 -11.35
CA VAL A 91 3.86 6.05 -11.58
C VAL A 91 3.45 5.81 -13.03
N ASN A 92 4.30 6.21 -13.99
CA ASN A 92 4.04 6.01 -15.41
C ASN A 92 3.97 4.53 -15.79
N GLU A 93 4.66 3.67 -15.06
CA GLU A 93 4.61 2.21 -15.25
C GLU A 93 3.42 1.56 -14.54
N ILE A 94 3.01 2.05 -13.37
CA ILE A 94 1.79 1.60 -12.68
C ILE A 94 0.55 1.93 -13.52
N LEU A 95 0.49 3.15 -14.06
CA LEU A 95 -0.62 3.63 -14.88
C LEU A 95 -0.49 3.24 -16.36
N ARG A 96 0.66 2.69 -16.78
CA ARG A 96 0.96 2.36 -18.19
C ARG A 96 0.71 3.53 -19.15
N GLN A 97 0.93 4.73 -18.65
CA GLN A 97 0.71 6.00 -19.34
C GLN A 97 1.81 6.98 -18.92
N ASP A 98 2.23 7.84 -19.82
CA ASP A 98 3.33 8.76 -19.56
C ASP A 98 2.82 10.10 -18.98
N LEU A 99 2.17 10.02 -17.84
CA LEU A 99 1.45 11.14 -17.23
C LEU A 99 2.37 12.12 -16.52
N LEU A 100 3.41 11.62 -15.86
CA LEU A 100 4.39 12.47 -15.15
C LEU A 100 5.62 12.72 -16.04
N PRO A 101 6.17 13.95 -16.03
CA PRO A 101 7.37 14.26 -16.78
C PRO A 101 8.56 13.50 -16.19
N VAL A 102 9.34 12.89 -17.08
CA VAL A 102 10.58 12.17 -16.74
C VAL A 102 11.71 13.07 -17.21
N ALA A 103 12.31 13.79 -16.26
CA ALA A 103 13.26 14.88 -16.54
C ALA A 103 14.43 14.40 -17.43
N THR A 104 14.76 15.19 -18.45
CA THR A 104 15.86 14.96 -19.39
C THR A 104 16.81 16.15 -19.38
N ASP A 105 17.59 16.32 -18.32
CA ASP A 105 18.71 17.29 -18.27
C ASP A 105 18.32 18.76 -17.99
N SER A 106 17.96 19.07 -16.73
CA SER A 106 18.29 20.37 -16.10
C SER A 106 17.88 20.35 -14.63
N ASP A 107 18.71 19.72 -13.79
CA ASP A 107 18.57 19.77 -12.34
C ASP A 107 18.87 21.17 -11.81
N SER A 108 17.85 22.01 -11.74
CA SER A 108 17.79 22.91 -10.60
C SER A 108 17.54 22.02 -9.37
N VAL A 109 18.60 21.80 -8.58
CA VAL A 109 18.63 21.14 -7.26
C VAL A 109 17.52 21.61 -6.32
N TYR A 110 16.88 22.72 -6.65
CA TYR A 110 15.91 23.40 -5.84
C TYR A 110 14.46 23.26 -6.28
N ASN A 111 14.03 22.39 -7.21
CA ASN A 111 12.62 22.35 -7.65
C ASN A 111 11.91 21.05 -7.26
N GLY A 112 11.48 20.96 -6.00
CA GLY A 112 10.72 19.80 -5.51
C GLY A 112 9.30 19.74 -6.08
N TRP A 113 8.82 18.53 -6.38
CA TRP A 113 7.41 18.31 -6.69
C TRP A 113 6.56 18.43 -5.44
N ARG A 114 5.39 19.08 -5.57
CA ARG A 114 4.32 19.03 -4.57
C ARG A 114 3.76 17.61 -4.49
N MET A 115 2.94 17.34 -3.47
CA MET A 115 2.22 16.07 -3.38
C MET A 115 1.25 15.95 -4.56
N ILE A 116 1.14 14.74 -5.14
CA ILE A 116 0.21 14.48 -6.25
C ILE A 116 -0.74 13.35 -5.83
N ARG A 117 -2.04 13.54 -6.04
CA ARG A 117 -3.07 12.53 -5.76
C ARG A 117 -3.89 12.26 -7.00
N PHE A 118 -3.85 11.03 -7.47
CA PHE A 118 -4.66 10.58 -8.61
C PHE A 118 -5.95 9.94 -8.13
N ARG A 119 -7.07 10.37 -8.71
CA ARG A 119 -8.42 9.86 -8.44
C ARG A 119 -9.17 9.59 -9.74
N PHE A 120 -10.21 8.76 -9.66
CA PHE A 120 -11.03 8.49 -10.83
C PHE A 120 -11.98 9.65 -11.14
N ALA A 121 -12.03 10.02 -12.41
CA ALA A 121 -13.11 10.84 -12.96
C ALA A 121 -13.42 10.42 -14.40
N ALA A 122 -14.64 10.70 -14.87
CA ALA A 122 -15.03 10.41 -16.24
C ALA A 122 -14.25 11.26 -17.27
N LYS A 123 -13.87 12.49 -16.88
CA LYS A 123 -13.08 13.42 -17.68
C LYS A 123 -11.77 13.74 -16.95
N PRO A 124 -10.64 13.80 -17.67
CA PRO A 124 -9.38 14.19 -17.06
C PRO A 124 -9.41 15.64 -16.62
N ALA A 125 -8.92 15.92 -15.42
CA ALA A 125 -8.83 17.27 -14.86
C ALA A 125 -7.66 17.33 -13.87
N VAL A 126 -7.16 18.54 -13.65
CA VAL A 126 -6.12 18.84 -12.66
C VAL A 126 -6.65 19.97 -11.78
N SER A 127 -6.38 19.95 -10.50
CA SER A 127 -6.71 21.04 -9.58
C SER A 127 -5.74 21.05 -8.41
N LEU A 128 -5.51 22.22 -7.84
CA LEU A 128 -4.68 22.36 -6.65
C LEU A 128 -5.58 22.54 -5.43
N SER A 129 -5.42 21.72 -4.39
CA SER A 129 -6.32 21.73 -3.22
C SER A 129 -5.56 21.64 -1.90
N LEU A 130 -6.11 22.21 -0.84
CA LEU A 130 -5.53 22.09 0.50
C LEU A 130 -5.93 20.77 1.19
N PRO A 131 -5.04 20.16 2.01
CA PRO A 131 -5.29 18.85 2.62
C PRO A 131 -6.46 18.82 3.60
N ASP A 132 -6.76 19.95 4.25
CA ASP A 132 -7.67 20.01 5.40
C ASP A 132 -9.12 20.35 5.07
N ASP A 133 -9.38 21.07 3.98
CA ASP A 133 -10.68 21.71 3.77
C ASP A 133 -11.28 21.54 2.36
N ASN A 134 -10.67 20.74 1.46
CA ASN A 134 -11.07 20.65 0.05
C ASN A 134 -11.28 22.04 -0.61
N TYR A 135 -10.59 23.08 -0.12
CA TYR A 135 -10.57 24.37 -0.80
C TYR A 135 -9.67 24.24 -2.02
N ASP A 136 -10.26 24.45 -3.19
CA ASP A 136 -9.51 24.57 -4.43
C ASP A 136 -8.81 25.93 -4.44
N LEU A 137 -7.48 25.88 -4.61
CA LEU A 137 -6.68 27.07 -4.89
C LEU A 137 -6.97 27.46 -6.35
N MET A 138 -7.54 28.64 -6.52
CA MET A 138 -7.85 29.19 -7.84
C MET A 138 -6.56 29.68 -8.49
N GLU A 139 -5.85 28.78 -9.17
CA GLU A 139 -4.64 29.07 -9.93
C GLU A 139 -4.86 28.83 -11.43
N ASP A 140 -4.21 29.64 -12.25
CA ASP A 140 -4.20 29.47 -13.72
C ASP A 140 -3.18 28.40 -14.11
N LEU A 141 -3.53 27.13 -13.86
CA LEU A 141 -2.68 26.00 -14.21
C LEU A 141 -2.48 25.89 -15.72
N SER A 142 -1.27 25.52 -16.11
CA SER A 142 -0.87 25.36 -17.51
C SER A 142 -1.64 24.23 -18.19
N ALA A 143 -2.01 23.22 -17.40
CA ALA A 143 -2.90 22.13 -17.77
C ALA A 143 -4.29 22.60 -18.26
N TYR A 144 -4.72 23.84 -17.98
CA TYR A 144 -6.00 24.38 -18.47
C TYR A 144 -5.90 25.01 -19.86
N GLN A 145 -4.69 25.36 -20.31
CA GLN A 145 -4.51 26.08 -21.55
C GLN A 145 -4.63 25.17 -22.78
N GLN A 146 -4.22 23.90 -22.66
CA GLN A 146 -4.21 22.92 -23.73
C GLN A 146 -4.50 21.51 -23.20
N PRO A 147 -5.04 20.60 -24.03
CA PRO A 147 -5.11 19.19 -23.66
C PRO A 147 -3.70 18.64 -23.41
N TRP A 148 -3.57 17.84 -22.36
CA TRP A 148 -2.29 17.28 -21.94
C TRP A 148 -2.37 15.76 -21.88
N ASP A 149 -1.36 15.10 -22.45
CA ASP A 149 -1.10 13.67 -22.23
C ASP A 149 -0.11 13.46 -21.07
N THR A 150 0.75 14.46 -20.84
CA THR A 150 1.72 14.55 -19.75
C THR A 150 1.47 15.86 -19.02
N ILE A 151 1.37 15.82 -17.69
CA ILE A 151 1.14 17.00 -16.87
C ILE A 151 2.33 17.96 -17.04
N PRO A 152 2.10 19.26 -17.33
CA PRO A 152 3.16 20.24 -17.43
C PRO A 152 4.01 20.28 -16.16
N GLU A 153 5.34 20.20 -16.32
CA GLU A 153 6.25 20.13 -15.16
C GLU A 153 6.14 21.36 -14.26
N GLN A 154 5.87 22.53 -14.85
CA GLN A 154 5.71 23.79 -14.13
C GLN A 154 4.53 23.79 -13.14
N ASP A 155 3.48 22.99 -13.40
CA ASP A 155 2.35 22.87 -12.48
C ASP A 155 2.69 21.94 -11.29
N LEU A 156 3.68 21.06 -11.44
CA LEU A 156 4.10 20.10 -10.40
C LEU A 156 5.17 20.67 -9.46
N ILE A 157 6.00 21.58 -9.96
CA ILE A 157 7.11 22.20 -9.23
C ILE A 157 6.57 23.27 -8.29
N LEU A 158 7.01 23.22 -7.03
CA LEU A 158 6.83 24.34 -6.11
C LEU A 158 7.92 25.39 -6.36
N GLN A 159 7.55 26.54 -6.93
CA GLN A 159 8.47 27.64 -7.24
C GLN A 159 9.06 28.27 -5.96
N ALA A 160 10.12 29.06 -6.10
CA ALA A 160 10.82 29.64 -4.94
C ALA A 160 9.93 30.62 -4.15
N GLU A 161 9.10 31.38 -4.84
CA GLU A 161 8.18 32.37 -4.29
C GLU A 161 7.06 31.68 -3.50
N GLU A 162 6.54 30.59 -4.03
CA GLU A 162 5.44 29.79 -3.47
C GLU A 162 5.84 29.06 -2.18
N ARG A 163 7.15 28.88 -1.92
CA ARG A 163 7.65 28.28 -0.67
C ARG A 163 7.49 29.17 0.55
N THR A 164 7.31 30.46 0.35
CA THR A 164 7.12 31.37 1.47
C THR A 164 5.72 31.23 2.06
N ASP A 165 4.75 30.84 1.23
CA ASP A 165 3.37 30.66 1.62
C ASP A 165 3.09 29.23 2.13
N LEU A 166 2.45 29.14 3.29
CA LEU A 166 2.09 27.87 3.93
C LEU A 166 1.01 27.13 3.15
N ALA A 167 0.04 27.85 2.57
CA ALA A 167 -1.05 27.24 1.80
C ALA A 167 -0.48 26.55 0.56
N ASN A 168 0.37 27.24 -0.19
CA ASN A 168 1.07 26.67 -1.32
C ASN A 168 1.91 25.44 -0.96
N ARG A 169 2.71 25.50 0.11
CA ARG A 169 3.51 24.34 0.54
C ARG A 169 2.68 23.11 0.90
N ALA A 170 1.52 23.32 1.51
CA ALA A 170 0.62 22.24 1.89
C ALA A 170 -0.25 21.74 0.73
N ALA A 171 -0.35 22.50 -0.36
CA ALA A 171 -1.24 22.19 -1.45
C ALA A 171 -0.90 20.87 -2.15
N VAL A 172 -1.95 20.09 -2.41
CA VAL A 172 -1.90 18.80 -3.09
C VAL A 172 -2.47 18.95 -4.49
N MET A 173 -1.70 18.49 -5.47
CA MET A 173 -2.15 18.41 -6.85
C MET A 173 -3.10 17.22 -7.01
N GLU A 174 -4.39 17.48 -7.17
CA GLU A 174 -5.41 16.48 -7.44
C GLU A 174 -5.53 16.28 -8.95
N VAL A 175 -5.24 15.06 -9.40
CA VAL A 175 -5.30 14.67 -10.81
C VAL A 175 -6.43 13.67 -10.99
N ALA A 176 -7.50 14.11 -11.62
CA ALA A 176 -8.63 13.27 -11.94
C ALA A 176 -8.40 12.60 -13.30
N LEU A 177 -8.50 11.26 -13.38
CA LEU A 177 -8.24 10.49 -14.60
C LEU A 177 -9.29 9.39 -14.83
N ASN A 178 -9.64 9.15 -16.08
CA ASN A 178 -10.45 8.00 -16.49
C ASN A 178 -9.55 6.77 -16.69
N HIS A 179 -8.96 6.27 -15.61
CA HIS A 179 -8.06 5.13 -15.65
C HIS A 179 -8.68 3.91 -14.93
N PRO A 180 -8.61 2.68 -15.50
CA PRO A 180 -9.20 1.49 -14.89
C PRO A 180 -8.74 1.27 -13.46
N LEU A 181 -7.44 1.41 -13.16
CA LEU A 181 -6.90 1.23 -11.80
C LEU A 181 -7.64 2.06 -10.75
N LEU A 182 -8.03 3.29 -11.09
CA LEU A 182 -8.63 4.24 -10.16
C LEU A 182 -10.16 4.06 -10.03
N ARG A 183 -10.79 3.41 -11.02
CA ARG A 183 -12.27 3.35 -11.17
C ARG A 183 -12.97 2.78 -9.94
N ASP A 184 -12.38 1.79 -9.29
CA ASP A 184 -12.97 1.12 -8.13
C ASP A 184 -12.53 1.76 -6.80
N GLY A 185 -12.34 3.08 -6.77
CA GLY A 185 -12.02 3.83 -5.55
C GLY A 185 -10.58 3.65 -5.06
N ALA A 186 -9.70 3.05 -5.86
CA ALA A 186 -8.28 3.06 -5.58
C ALA A 186 -7.72 4.48 -5.79
N ILE A 187 -6.83 4.89 -4.90
CA ILE A 187 -6.14 6.18 -4.97
C ILE A 187 -4.67 5.90 -5.21
N LEU A 188 -4.01 6.70 -6.05
CA LEU A 188 -2.55 6.68 -6.16
C LEU A 188 -2.01 8.02 -5.66
N VAL A 189 -1.13 7.99 -4.67
CA VAL A 189 -0.53 9.18 -4.07
C VAL A 189 0.96 9.16 -4.32
N VAL A 190 1.52 10.27 -4.74
CA VAL A 190 2.96 10.47 -4.93
C VAL A 190 3.43 11.46 -3.89
N SER A 191 4.42 11.06 -3.08
CA SER A 191 4.96 11.96 -2.06
C SER A 191 5.65 13.16 -2.70
N PRO A 192 5.66 14.33 -2.02
CA PRO A 192 6.48 15.45 -2.43
C PRO A 192 7.98 15.10 -2.35
N CYS A 193 8.82 16.00 -2.85
CA CYS A 193 10.27 15.87 -2.62
C CYS A 193 10.64 16.15 -1.16
N LYS A 194 11.75 15.56 -0.74
CA LYS A 194 12.18 15.49 0.67
C LYS A 194 12.53 16.85 1.24
N GLU A 195 12.91 17.80 0.39
CA GLU A 195 13.34 19.14 0.80
C GLU A 195 12.16 20.05 1.20
N LEU A 196 10.91 19.63 0.97
CA LEU A 196 9.74 20.49 1.10
C LEU A 196 9.05 20.39 2.46
N CYS A 197 9.05 19.21 3.08
CA CYS A 197 8.14 18.87 4.18
C CYS A 197 8.78 17.92 5.21
N ASN A 198 8.22 17.92 6.43
CA ASN A 198 8.56 16.95 7.47
C ASN A 198 8.04 15.55 7.09
N VAL A 199 8.85 14.51 7.30
CA VAL A 199 8.50 13.11 6.99
C VAL A 199 7.20 12.67 7.68
N ALA A 200 6.99 13.06 8.94
CA ALA A 200 5.77 12.71 9.67
C ALA A 200 4.51 13.35 9.08
N GLU A 201 4.61 14.60 8.66
CA GLU A 201 3.52 15.33 8.03
C GLU A 201 3.22 14.76 6.65
N VAL A 202 4.25 14.51 5.84
CA VAL A 202 4.12 13.87 4.52
C VAL A 202 3.45 12.51 4.65
N PHE A 203 3.90 11.68 5.59
CA PHE A 203 3.31 10.36 5.82
C PHE A 203 1.83 10.47 6.21
N SER A 204 1.49 11.38 7.13
CA SER A 204 0.11 11.62 7.54
C SER A 204 -0.76 12.07 6.36
N GLN A 205 -0.30 13.02 5.55
CA GLN A 205 -1.03 13.52 4.39
C GLN A 205 -1.17 12.48 3.27
N CYS A 206 -0.13 11.67 3.03
CA CYS A 206 -0.15 10.60 2.03
C CYS A 206 -1.13 9.48 2.39
N THR A 207 -1.31 9.21 3.68
CA THR A 207 -2.13 8.10 4.19
C THR A 207 -3.51 8.56 4.71
N ARG A 208 -3.79 9.86 4.65
CA ARG A 208 -5.01 10.47 5.19
C ARG A 208 -6.27 9.82 4.63
N GLY A 209 -7.07 9.24 5.53
CA GLY A 209 -8.38 8.67 5.21
C GLY A 209 -8.34 7.45 4.29
N ALA A 210 -7.18 6.79 4.14
CA ALA A 210 -7.01 5.65 3.27
C ALA A 210 -6.17 4.54 3.92
N GLN A 211 -6.34 3.30 3.45
CA GLN A 211 -5.50 2.16 3.79
C GLN A 211 -4.28 2.15 2.87
N PRO A 212 -3.06 2.44 3.37
CA PRO A 212 -1.89 2.62 2.51
C PRO A 212 -1.23 1.31 2.10
N ILE A 213 -0.83 1.23 0.83
CA ILE A 213 0.12 0.24 0.30
C ILE A 213 1.36 1.01 -0.13
N LEU A 214 2.47 0.82 0.60
CA LEU A 214 3.67 1.63 0.41
C LEU A 214 4.59 1.04 -0.66
N VAL A 215 5.06 1.92 -1.55
CA VAL A 215 6.03 1.60 -2.58
C VAL A 215 7.14 2.65 -2.54
N TYR A 216 8.40 2.23 -2.58
CA TYR A 216 9.55 3.13 -2.55
C TYR A 216 10.40 2.96 -3.81
N ALA A 217 10.50 4.02 -4.61
CA ALA A 217 11.30 4.04 -5.83
C ALA A 217 12.75 4.48 -5.56
N ILE A 218 13.71 3.67 -6.00
CA ILE A 218 15.15 3.89 -5.84
C ILE A 218 15.77 4.12 -7.22
N GLU A 219 16.50 5.21 -7.40
CA GLU A 219 17.26 5.46 -8.64
C GLU A 219 18.74 5.10 -8.48
N LEU A 220 19.34 5.49 -7.35
CA LEU A 220 20.78 5.42 -7.14
C LEU A 220 21.22 4.02 -6.70
N ASP A 221 22.50 3.69 -6.90
CA ASP A 221 23.15 2.46 -6.41
C ASP A 221 23.30 2.39 -4.88
N HIS A 222 22.89 3.42 -4.16
CA HIS A 222 22.99 3.53 -2.71
C HIS A 222 21.88 4.43 -2.17
N LEU A 223 21.57 4.28 -0.88
CA LEU A 223 20.72 5.21 -0.14
C LEU A 223 21.62 6.35 0.37
N THR A 224 21.21 7.60 0.13
CA THR A 224 21.89 8.77 0.70
C THR A 224 21.62 8.86 2.20
N SER A 225 22.41 9.66 2.94
CA SER A 225 22.15 9.90 4.37
C SER A 225 20.76 10.47 4.63
N SER A 226 20.25 11.31 3.72
CA SER A 226 18.88 11.82 3.79
C SER A 226 17.86 10.71 3.58
N ASP A 227 18.10 9.79 2.64
CA ASP A 227 17.20 8.64 2.40
C ASP A 227 17.14 7.71 3.60
N LEU A 228 18.30 7.42 4.20
CA LEU A 228 18.40 6.58 5.40
C LEU A 228 17.65 7.21 6.56
N SER A 229 17.82 8.51 6.80
CA SER A 229 17.11 9.23 7.86
C SER A 229 15.60 9.24 7.64
N GLU A 230 15.15 9.46 6.39
CA GLU A 230 13.74 9.43 6.03
C GLU A 230 13.12 8.04 6.25
N LEU A 231 13.77 6.99 5.74
CA LEU A 231 13.32 5.60 5.88
C LEU A 231 13.30 5.15 7.34
N GLN A 232 14.28 5.58 8.14
CA GLN A 232 14.29 5.33 9.57
C GLN A 232 13.10 6.00 10.28
N GLN A 233 12.78 7.24 9.94
CA GLN A 233 11.61 7.95 10.47
C GLN A 233 10.29 7.28 10.04
N HIS A 234 10.16 6.89 8.77
CA HIS A 234 9.00 6.11 8.30
C HIS A 234 8.82 4.81 9.09
N ARG A 235 9.91 4.09 9.39
CA ARG A 235 9.86 2.86 10.19
C ARG A 235 9.37 3.12 11.61
N GLN A 236 9.73 4.25 12.21
CA GLN A 236 9.25 4.65 13.54
C GLN A 236 7.76 5.01 13.53
N LEU A 237 7.29 5.69 12.49
CA LEU A 237 5.89 6.09 12.33
C LEU A 237 4.98 4.89 12.01
N ALA A 238 5.47 3.93 11.22
CA ALA A 238 4.70 2.79 10.75
C ALA A 238 5.51 1.47 10.84
N PRO A 239 5.78 0.95 12.05
CA PRO A 239 6.64 -0.22 12.26
C PRO A 239 6.05 -1.52 11.70
N ASN A 240 4.74 -1.58 11.50
CA ASN A 240 4.05 -2.78 11.00
C ASN A 240 3.69 -2.70 9.51
N LEU A 241 3.98 -1.57 8.85
CA LEU A 241 3.64 -1.38 7.45
C LEU A 241 4.84 -1.72 6.56
N PRO A 242 4.74 -2.76 5.72
CA PRO A 242 5.83 -3.15 4.83
C PRO A 242 5.99 -2.15 3.69
N LEU A 243 7.17 -2.16 3.06
CA LEU A 243 7.51 -1.33 1.91
C LEU A 243 7.97 -2.20 0.73
N PHE A 244 7.39 -1.96 -0.44
CA PHE A 244 7.91 -2.53 -1.69
C PHE A 244 8.97 -1.60 -2.27
N PHE A 245 10.24 -1.99 -2.16
CA PHE A 245 11.35 -1.25 -2.75
C PHE A 245 11.54 -1.71 -4.19
N ILE A 246 11.63 -0.74 -5.11
CA ILE A 246 11.89 -1.02 -6.52
C ILE A 246 12.94 -0.06 -7.05
N ARG A 247 13.99 -0.65 -7.61
CA ARG A 247 15.03 0.09 -8.32
C ARG A 247 14.54 0.40 -9.74
N VAL A 248 14.53 1.68 -10.11
CA VAL A 248 14.20 2.13 -11.46
C VAL A 248 15.44 2.11 -12.36
N PRO A 249 15.27 1.92 -13.69
CA PRO A 249 16.37 2.03 -14.63
C PRO A 249 16.87 3.48 -14.73
N GLN A 250 18.14 3.66 -15.10
CA GLN A 250 18.70 4.99 -15.39
C GLN A 250 17.98 5.68 -16.57
N PRO A 251 17.97 7.02 -16.65
CA PRO A 251 17.21 7.78 -17.67
C PRO A 251 17.39 7.29 -19.10
N ALA A 252 18.63 7.01 -19.54
CA ALA A 252 18.92 6.51 -20.87
C ALA A 252 18.33 5.11 -21.14
N ALA A 253 18.46 4.19 -20.17
CA ALA A 253 17.89 2.85 -20.27
C ALA A 253 16.35 2.90 -20.27
N TYR A 254 15.77 3.74 -19.41
CA TYR A 254 14.31 3.92 -19.37
C TYR A 254 13.76 4.52 -20.65
N ALA A 255 14.45 5.49 -21.26
CA ALA A 255 14.04 6.06 -22.54
C ALA A 255 13.94 4.97 -23.63
N ASN A 256 14.92 4.07 -23.69
CA ASN A 256 14.91 2.94 -24.61
C ASN A 256 13.77 1.96 -24.30
N TYR A 257 13.62 1.57 -23.04
CA TYR A 257 12.53 0.70 -22.59
C TYR A 257 11.14 1.28 -22.92
N ARG A 258 10.95 2.58 -22.65
CA ARG A 258 9.72 3.31 -22.92
C ARG A 258 9.41 3.38 -24.42
N GLN A 259 10.42 3.61 -25.26
CA GLN A 259 10.26 3.57 -26.72
C GLN A 259 9.84 2.18 -27.21
N GLN A 260 10.49 1.12 -26.72
CA GLN A 260 10.11 -0.26 -27.04
C GLN A 260 8.68 -0.56 -26.60
N ARG A 261 8.28 -0.17 -25.39
CA ARG A 261 6.92 -0.34 -24.86
C ARG A 261 5.86 0.34 -25.73
N ARG A 262 6.16 1.53 -26.30
CA ARG A 262 5.25 2.25 -27.21
C ARG A 262 5.14 1.58 -28.58
N GLN A 263 6.23 0.99 -29.08
CA GLN A 263 6.26 0.32 -30.38
C GLN A 263 5.61 -1.07 -30.34
N PHE A 264 5.71 -1.77 -29.20
CA PHE A 264 5.22 -3.12 -29.01
C PHE A 264 4.01 -3.13 -28.07
N ALA A 265 2.79 -3.07 -28.62
CA ALA A 265 1.56 -3.28 -27.86
C ALA A 265 1.41 -4.73 -27.30
N CYS A 266 2.33 -5.63 -27.67
CA CYS A 266 2.56 -6.96 -27.10
C CYS A 266 4.07 -7.16 -26.96
N PRO A 267 4.60 -7.63 -25.81
CA PRO A 267 6.03 -7.81 -25.64
C PRO A 267 6.58 -8.82 -26.66
N PRO A 268 7.67 -8.52 -27.39
CA PRO A 268 8.35 -9.52 -28.19
C PRO A 268 8.96 -10.57 -27.25
N PRO A 269 8.96 -11.86 -27.63
CA PRO A 269 9.68 -12.88 -26.88
C PRO A 269 11.17 -12.50 -26.87
N VAL A 270 11.73 -12.34 -25.67
CA VAL A 270 13.16 -12.10 -25.50
C VAL A 270 13.91 -13.24 -26.21
N PRO A 271 14.73 -12.97 -27.24
CA PRO A 271 15.46 -14.05 -27.89
C PRO A 271 16.48 -14.63 -26.88
N PRO A 272 16.60 -15.96 -26.78
CA PRO A 272 17.49 -16.63 -25.82
C PRO A 272 18.98 -16.30 -26.01
N SER A 273 19.34 -15.59 -27.08
CA SER A 273 20.71 -15.16 -27.37
C SER A 273 21.21 -14.01 -26.49
N ALA A 274 20.33 -13.16 -25.93
CA ALA A 274 20.77 -12.03 -25.08
C ALA A 274 21.08 -12.47 -23.64
N ALA A 275 20.43 -13.53 -23.16
CA ALA A 275 20.72 -14.13 -21.85
C ALA A 275 22.07 -14.91 -21.85
N ALA A 276 22.50 -15.41 -23.01
CA ALA A 276 23.73 -16.18 -23.14
C ALA A 276 25.00 -15.31 -23.26
N ALA A 277 24.89 -14.09 -23.79
CA ALA A 277 26.05 -13.21 -23.98
C ALA A 277 26.61 -12.63 -22.66
N ALA A 278 25.82 -12.62 -21.58
CA ALA A 278 26.31 -12.29 -20.24
C ALA A 278 27.02 -13.45 -19.53
N ALA A 279 27.02 -14.67 -20.12
CA ALA A 279 27.52 -15.88 -19.48
C ALA A 279 28.84 -16.42 -20.10
N SER A 280 29.52 -15.67 -20.96
CA SER A 280 30.78 -16.12 -21.59
C SER A 280 31.90 -15.08 -21.44
N GLY A 281 32.42 -15.02 -20.22
CA GLY A 281 33.68 -14.36 -19.89
C GLY A 281 34.45 -15.23 -18.91
N THR A 282 34.92 -16.40 -19.36
CA THR A 282 35.87 -17.22 -18.61
C THR A 282 37.24 -16.55 -18.59
N GLY A 283 37.54 -15.90 -17.47
CA GLY A 283 38.89 -15.57 -17.04
C GLY A 283 39.01 -15.95 -15.57
N ASP A 284 39.65 -17.10 -15.31
CA ASP A 284 40.07 -17.56 -13.98
C ASP A 284 40.88 -16.47 -13.28
N LEU A 285 40.36 -15.90 -12.18
CA LEU A 285 41.13 -15.34 -11.07
C LEU A 285 40.23 -15.28 -9.82
N LEU A 286 40.44 -16.25 -8.91
CA LEU A 286 40.13 -16.23 -7.47
C LEU A 286 38.93 -15.36 -7.03
N GLN A 287 37.75 -15.97 -6.98
CA GLN A 287 36.55 -15.36 -6.41
C GLN A 287 36.69 -15.12 -4.90
N GLN A 288 36.91 -13.86 -4.55
CA GLN A 288 36.63 -13.30 -3.22
C GLN A 288 35.11 -13.34 -2.95
N PRO A 289 34.67 -13.48 -1.68
CA PRO A 289 33.24 -13.47 -1.34
C PRO A 289 32.66 -12.09 -1.71
N GLN A 290 31.73 -12.03 -2.65
CA GLN A 290 31.09 -10.76 -3.01
C GLN A 290 30.19 -10.30 -1.85
N ALA A 291 30.53 -9.14 -1.29
CA ALA A 291 29.72 -8.45 -0.30
C ALA A 291 28.32 -8.20 -0.87
N ALA A 292 27.27 -8.30 -0.03
CA ALA A 292 25.92 -7.93 -0.43
C ALA A 292 25.91 -6.51 -1.04
N PRO A 293 25.11 -6.26 -2.09
CA PRO A 293 25.01 -4.92 -2.67
C PRO A 293 24.62 -3.92 -1.58
N ARG A 294 25.27 -2.75 -1.56
CA ARG A 294 25.13 -1.74 -0.48
C ARG A 294 23.66 -1.45 -0.12
N LEU A 295 22.80 -1.29 -1.13
CA LEU A 295 21.36 -1.09 -0.95
C LEU A 295 20.68 -2.18 -0.10
N PHE A 296 20.99 -3.45 -0.35
CA PHE A 296 20.40 -4.55 0.39
C PHE A 296 20.88 -4.54 1.85
N ALA A 297 22.18 -4.29 2.07
CA ALA A 297 22.74 -4.17 3.41
C ALA A 297 22.09 -3.02 4.19
N ASP A 298 21.98 -1.83 3.59
CA ASP A 298 21.35 -0.66 4.20
C ASP A 298 19.89 -0.94 4.60
N LEU A 299 19.11 -1.60 3.73
CA LEU A 299 17.71 -1.96 4.02
C LEU A 299 17.57 -3.07 5.06
N CYS A 300 18.56 -3.95 5.19
CA CYS A 300 18.63 -4.91 6.29
C CYS A 300 18.92 -4.22 7.63
N GLU A 301 19.85 -3.26 7.66
CA GLU A 301 20.18 -2.48 8.86
C GLU A 301 18.98 -1.65 9.35
N LEU A 302 18.19 -1.11 8.42
CA LEU A 302 16.93 -0.42 8.74
C LEU A 302 15.79 -1.37 9.16
N GLY A 303 15.99 -2.70 9.10
CA GLY A 303 15.00 -3.70 9.50
C GLY A 303 13.81 -3.83 8.56
N PHE A 304 13.98 -3.43 7.29
CA PHE A 304 12.99 -3.70 6.24
C PHE A 304 13.16 -5.10 5.66
N LEU A 305 14.41 -5.50 5.40
CA LEU A 305 14.76 -6.81 4.84
C LEU A 305 15.41 -7.69 5.90
N SER A 306 15.26 -9.01 5.75
CA SER A 306 15.92 -9.98 6.63
C SER A 306 17.13 -10.60 5.92
N MET A 307 18.28 -10.57 6.59
CA MET A 307 19.44 -11.38 6.22
C MET A 307 19.17 -12.83 6.62
N MET A 308 18.46 -13.62 5.80
CA MET A 308 18.47 -15.08 6.01
C MET A 308 19.76 -15.68 5.44
N PRO A 309 20.42 -16.60 6.16
CA PRO A 309 21.72 -17.14 5.78
C PRO A 309 21.55 -18.17 4.67
N GLY A 310 22.16 -17.95 3.51
CA GLY A 310 22.17 -18.92 2.41
C GLY A 310 23.56 -19.10 1.84
N GLY A 311 24.18 -20.27 2.05
CA GLY A 311 25.24 -20.77 1.15
C GLY A 311 26.49 -21.43 1.75
N GLY A 312 26.42 -22.17 2.86
CA GLY A 312 27.51 -23.04 3.31
C GLY A 312 27.34 -24.48 2.82
N SER A 313 27.82 -24.81 1.62
CA SER A 313 27.93 -26.21 1.19
C SER A 313 29.22 -26.81 1.78
N ARG A 314 29.11 -27.62 2.83
CA ARG A 314 30.04 -28.71 3.17
C ARG A 314 29.42 -29.63 4.22
N GLY A 315 29.47 -30.92 3.93
CA GLY A 315 28.63 -31.97 4.51
C GLY A 315 28.89 -32.30 5.98
N GLY A 316 27.86 -32.92 6.57
CA GLY A 316 27.88 -33.47 7.92
C GLY A 316 26.45 -33.73 8.42
N HIS A 317 25.88 -34.88 8.05
CA HIS A 317 24.71 -35.47 8.72
C HIS A 317 24.96 -35.60 10.25
N PRO A 318 23.93 -35.54 11.13
CA PRO A 318 22.92 -36.59 11.21
C PRO A 318 21.45 -36.15 11.35
N ALA A 319 20.61 -36.93 10.66
CA ALA A 319 19.24 -37.38 10.98
C ALA A 319 18.25 -36.43 11.70
N GLY A 320 17.14 -36.13 11.00
CA GLY A 320 15.85 -35.83 11.65
C GLY A 320 14.93 -34.90 10.86
N SER A 321 13.90 -35.50 10.24
CA SER A 321 12.67 -34.86 9.73
C SER A 321 12.77 -34.05 8.42
N ALA A 322 12.45 -34.73 7.32
CA ALA A 322 12.06 -34.12 6.07
C ALA A 322 10.62 -33.62 6.17
N ALA A 323 10.41 -32.30 6.12
CA ALA A 323 9.13 -31.70 5.78
C ALA A 323 9.36 -30.76 4.58
N SER A 324 9.10 -31.29 3.39
CA SER A 324 8.98 -30.53 2.14
C SER A 324 7.73 -29.66 2.20
N SER A 325 7.87 -28.36 2.49
CA SER A 325 6.77 -27.40 2.46
C SER A 325 6.48 -26.93 1.03
N SER A 326 5.73 -27.73 0.30
CA SER A 326 4.86 -27.19 -0.76
C SER A 326 3.71 -26.46 -0.06
N ALA A 327 3.87 -25.16 0.18
CA ALA A 327 2.86 -24.35 0.85
C ALA A 327 1.61 -24.19 -0.03
N SER A 328 0.45 -24.52 0.54
CA SER A 328 -0.86 -24.33 -0.06
C SER A 328 -1.14 -22.84 -0.30
N PRO A 329 -1.94 -22.44 -1.29
CA PRO A 329 -2.35 -21.04 -1.48
C PRO A 329 -3.11 -20.46 -0.27
N ALA A 330 -3.67 -21.31 0.60
CA ALA A 330 -4.29 -20.91 1.87
C ALA A 330 -3.24 -20.52 2.93
N ASP A 331 -2.10 -21.23 3.00
CA ASP A 331 -1.04 -20.94 3.98
C ASP A 331 -0.30 -19.63 3.66
N ALA A 332 -0.23 -19.26 2.38
CA ALA A 332 0.36 -17.99 1.93
C ALA A 332 -0.46 -16.75 2.33
N ALA A 333 -1.77 -16.89 2.56
CA ALA A 333 -2.64 -15.79 2.99
C ALA A 333 -2.47 -15.45 4.49
N CYS A 334 -1.97 -16.39 5.30
CA CYS A 334 -1.74 -16.23 6.73
C CYS A 334 -0.34 -15.70 7.06
N GLN A 335 0.56 -15.57 6.08
CA GLN A 335 1.89 -15.02 6.31
C GLN A 335 1.86 -13.48 6.31
N PRO A 336 2.51 -12.83 7.30
CA PRO A 336 2.59 -11.38 7.33
C PRO A 336 3.25 -10.87 6.04
N LEU A 337 2.70 -9.77 5.49
CA LEU A 337 3.33 -9.09 4.37
C LEU A 337 4.67 -8.53 4.82
N VAL A 338 5.73 -8.86 4.10
CA VAL A 338 7.10 -8.41 4.36
C VAL A 338 7.53 -7.43 3.30
N SER A 339 8.46 -6.54 3.65
CA SER A 339 9.09 -5.66 2.67
C SER A 339 9.94 -6.48 1.71
N GLU A 340 10.04 -6.03 0.45
CA GLU A 340 10.87 -6.69 -0.56
C GLU A 340 11.60 -5.67 -1.42
N LEU A 341 12.75 -6.06 -1.97
CA LEU A 341 13.54 -5.27 -2.91
C LEU A 341 13.51 -5.92 -4.29
N VAL A 342 13.22 -5.12 -5.32
CA VAL A 342 13.28 -5.50 -6.72
C VAL A 342 14.35 -4.67 -7.43
N GLU A 343 15.45 -5.31 -7.82
CA GLU A 343 16.57 -4.63 -8.47
C GLU A 343 16.44 -4.55 -10.00
N ASN A 344 15.91 -5.60 -10.64
CA ASN A 344 15.69 -5.62 -12.09
C ASN A 344 14.28 -5.15 -12.43
N PHE A 345 14.14 -3.87 -12.73
CA PHE A 345 12.86 -3.23 -13.04
C PHE A 345 12.10 -3.92 -14.18
N GLU A 346 12.73 -4.09 -15.34
CA GLU A 346 12.03 -4.52 -16.56
C GLU A 346 11.50 -5.94 -16.46
N ALA A 347 12.32 -6.86 -15.92
CA ALA A 347 11.95 -8.26 -15.80
C ALA A 347 10.96 -8.51 -14.64
N ASN A 348 11.08 -7.74 -13.55
CA ASN A 348 10.40 -8.04 -12.29
C ASN A 348 9.39 -6.98 -11.84
N PHE A 349 9.05 -6.00 -12.68
CA PHE A 349 8.01 -5.01 -12.35
C PHE A 349 6.69 -5.67 -11.94
N CYS A 350 6.35 -6.82 -12.54
CA CYS A 350 5.15 -7.57 -12.23
C CYS A 350 5.05 -8.04 -10.77
N ARG A 351 6.15 -8.06 -10.01
CA ARG A 351 6.13 -8.39 -8.56
C ARG A 351 5.30 -7.40 -7.75
N ILE A 352 5.17 -6.14 -8.20
CA ILE A 352 4.29 -5.16 -7.56
C ILE A 352 2.83 -5.65 -7.50
N LEU A 353 2.39 -6.42 -8.50
CA LEU A 353 1.05 -7.01 -8.51
C LEU A 353 0.89 -8.04 -7.41
N ILE A 354 1.90 -8.89 -7.20
CA ILE A 354 1.88 -9.91 -6.16
C ILE A 354 1.87 -9.24 -4.79
N TYR A 355 2.71 -8.22 -4.61
CA TYR A 355 2.76 -7.42 -3.39
C TYR A 355 1.42 -6.75 -3.07
N VAL A 356 0.85 -6.01 -4.03
CA VAL A 356 -0.45 -5.34 -3.87
C VAL A 356 -1.56 -6.35 -3.59
N ARG A 357 -1.60 -7.48 -4.31
CA ARG A 357 -2.56 -8.56 -4.05
C ARG A 357 -2.48 -9.05 -2.60
N ARG A 358 -1.27 -9.30 -2.08
CA ARG A 358 -1.08 -9.76 -0.70
C ARG A 358 -1.50 -8.70 0.31
N ALA A 359 -1.18 -7.43 0.07
CA ALA A 359 -1.62 -6.32 0.92
C ALA A 359 -3.15 -6.23 1.00
N LEU A 360 -3.83 -6.28 -0.15
CA LEU A 360 -5.30 -6.29 -0.23
C LEU A 360 -5.90 -7.50 0.48
N GLN A 361 -5.30 -8.68 0.32
CA GLN A 361 -5.72 -9.90 1.02
C GLN A 361 -5.57 -9.78 2.54
N GLN A 362 -4.48 -9.19 3.02
CA GLN A 362 -4.26 -9.00 4.45
C GLN A 362 -5.32 -8.09 5.08
N ILE A 363 -5.71 -7.01 4.40
CA ILE A 363 -6.82 -6.14 4.84
C ILE A 363 -8.13 -6.94 4.95
N LEU A 364 -8.44 -7.77 3.95
CA LEU A 364 -9.65 -8.61 3.95
C LEU A 364 -9.64 -9.65 5.08
N VAL A 365 -8.51 -10.33 5.26
CA VAL A 365 -8.34 -11.34 6.32
C VAL A 365 -8.49 -10.67 7.68
N GLN A 366 -7.83 -9.52 7.90
CA GLN A 366 -7.95 -8.79 9.16
C GLN A 366 -9.40 -8.38 9.46
N ALA A 367 -10.14 -7.86 8.48
CA ALA A 367 -11.54 -7.49 8.66
C ALA A 367 -12.43 -8.71 8.94
N ALA A 368 -12.22 -9.82 8.22
CA ALA A 368 -12.99 -11.05 8.39
C ALA A 368 -12.70 -11.73 9.73
N THR A 369 -11.44 -11.80 10.15
CA THR A 369 -11.03 -12.35 11.44
C THR A 369 -11.61 -11.53 12.58
N LEU A 370 -11.51 -10.20 12.53
CA LEU A 370 -12.09 -9.33 13.56
C LEU A 370 -13.61 -9.55 13.71
N LEU A 371 -14.32 -9.65 12.59
CA LEU A 371 -15.77 -9.90 12.59
C LEU A 371 -16.10 -11.28 13.17
N ASN A 372 -15.34 -12.31 12.77
CA ASN A 372 -15.51 -13.67 13.27
C ASN A 372 -15.24 -13.76 14.78
N ASP A 373 -14.17 -13.14 15.27
CA ASP A 373 -13.80 -13.16 16.68
C ASP A 373 -14.89 -12.50 17.53
N ASN A 374 -15.49 -11.40 17.03
CA ASN A 374 -16.64 -10.77 17.66
C ASN A 374 -17.87 -11.68 17.69
N HIS A 375 -18.19 -12.37 16.59
CA HIS A 375 -19.28 -13.36 16.57
C HIS A 375 -19.05 -14.49 17.57
N CYS A 376 -17.83 -15.04 17.63
CA CYS A 376 -17.47 -16.09 18.57
C CYS A 376 -17.57 -15.61 20.03
N ALA A 377 -17.13 -14.40 20.33
CA ALA A 377 -17.21 -13.82 21.68
C ALA A 377 -18.67 -13.67 22.14
N VAL A 378 -19.54 -13.13 21.28
CA VAL A 378 -20.96 -12.96 21.60
C VAL A 378 -21.67 -14.29 21.77
N LEU A 379 -21.41 -15.27 20.90
CA LEU A 379 -21.96 -16.62 21.05
C LEU A 379 -21.49 -17.30 22.34
N ASN A 380 -20.21 -17.17 22.70
CA ASN A 380 -19.69 -17.73 23.94
C ASN A 380 -20.34 -17.08 25.17
N ASN A 381 -20.50 -15.75 25.16
CA ASN A 381 -21.19 -15.04 26.24
C ASN A 381 -22.66 -15.46 26.35
N PHE A 382 -23.35 -15.66 25.22
CA PHE A 382 -24.72 -16.14 25.21
C PHE A 382 -24.84 -17.54 25.83
N ILE A 383 -23.95 -18.46 25.44
CA ILE A 383 -23.92 -19.83 25.96
C ILE A 383 -23.66 -19.83 27.48
N LEU A 384 -22.68 -19.04 27.95
CA LEU A 384 -22.37 -18.95 29.37
C LEU A 384 -23.54 -18.38 30.17
N LEU A 385 -24.22 -17.35 29.65
CA LEU A 385 -25.43 -16.82 30.30
C LEU A 385 -26.53 -17.87 30.38
N ALA A 386 -26.78 -18.61 29.30
CA ALA A 386 -27.81 -19.65 29.28
C ALA A 386 -27.52 -20.75 30.31
N PHE A 387 -26.25 -21.12 30.50
CA PHE A 387 -25.86 -22.07 31.54
C PHE A 387 -26.00 -21.53 32.96
N ASP A 388 -25.65 -20.26 33.19
CA ASP A 388 -25.85 -19.59 34.48
C ASP A 388 -27.34 -19.55 34.82
N LEU A 389 -28.19 -19.12 33.89
CA LEU A 389 -29.64 -19.07 34.07
C LEU A 389 -30.22 -20.48 34.34
N ALA A 390 -29.77 -21.50 33.59
CA ALA A 390 -30.22 -22.87 33.81
C ALA A 390 -29.80 -23.42 35.18
N ARG A 391 -28.66 -22.97 35.73
CA ARG A 391 -28.20 -23.34 37.07
C ARG A 391 -29.03 -22.62 38.14
N ASP A 392 -29.36 -21.36 37.95
CA ASP A 392 -30.14 -20.57 38.91
C ASP A 392 -31.61 -21.05 39.01
N VAL A 393 -32.10 -21.81 38.03
CA VAL A 393 -33.45 -22.40 38.00
C VAL A 393 -33.54 -23.77 38.68
N LEU A 394 -32.41 -24.44 38.97
CA LEU A 394 -32.34 -25.72 39.69
C LEU A 394 -32.04 -25.51 41.17
#